data_AF-A0A922Y759-F1
#
_entry.id   AF-A0A922Y759-F1
#
_cell.length_a   1.000
_cell.length_b   1.000
_cell.length_c   1.000
_cell.angle_alpha   90.00
_cell.angle_beta   90.00
_cell.angle_gamma   90.00
#
_symmetry.space_group_name_H-M   'P 1'
#
loop_
_entity.id
_entity.type
_entity.pdbx_description
1 polymer ?
#
loop_
_entity_poly.entity_id
_entity_poly.type
_entity_poly.pdbx_seq_one_letter_code
_entity_poly.pdbx_strand_id
1 'polypeptide(L)'
;MNDRTDSASIVDGRMTLPGVAGAFVQDAARPLAFTADGLVAISGHEWRDGVLHDAARIEGHARPDGATLARIGQAGPAQDLSLTIRSFPGDSAPLLRLSFPAGAQGDLDARLAAELFLPQPLFAGLRQDLAEGGAGSLSFTATTNLWLPEGAGDDEPPVFHLAPEADGRPVQAHGRVQSISWRPLEPAADPHDLATGQPDHEAEEPEDPVAEQLRRINWSLKQVLIVLAFLMLIIAIK
;
A
#
# COMPACT_ATOMS: atom_id res chain seq x y z
N MET A 1 2.01 -41.34 -13.54
CA MET A 1 2.34 -40.58 -14.76
C MET A 1 2.76 -39.21 -14.26
N ASN A 2 4.07 -38.94 -14.23
CA ASN A 2 4.62 -37.72 -13.61
C ASN A 2 4.29 -36.54 -14.51
N ASP A 3 3.38 -35.69 -14.06
CA ASP A 3 3.11 -34.39 -14.66
C ASP A 3 4.33 -33.52 -14.38
N ARG A 4 5.26 -33.50 -15.33
CA ARG A 4 6.42 -32.61 -15.29
C ARG A 4 5.88 -31.25 -15.68
N THR A 5 5.44 -30.47 -14.70
CA THR A 5 5.25 -29.03 -14.87
C THR A 5 6.58 -28.48 -15.36
N ASP A 6 6.68 -28.19 -16.66
CA ASP A 6 7.85 -27.52 -17.22
C ASP A 6 7.94 -26.15 -16.54
N SER A 7 8.88 -26.07 -15.60
CA SER A 7 9.16 -24.88 -14.80
C SER A 7 9.73 -23.78 -15.68
N ALA A 8 9.58 -22.52 -15.25
CA ALA A 8 10.25 -21.39 -15.90
C ALA A 8 11.74 -21.65 -16.08
N SER A 9 12.26 -21.35 -17.27
CA SER A 9 13.68 -21.49 -17.61
C SER A 9 14.34 -20.11 -17.60
N ILE A 10 15.41 -19.97 -16.83
CA ILE A 10 16.20 -18.73 -16.76
C ILE A 10 17.58 -19.01 -17.34
N VAL A 11 17.90 -18.36 -18.45
CA VAL A 11 19.20 -18.47 -19.14
C VAL A 11 19.69 -17.06 -19.45
N ASP A 12 20.94 -16.76 -19.06
CA ASP A 12 21.57 -15.45 -19.27
C ASP A 12 20.73 -14.25 -18.78
N GLY A 13 20.07 -14.40 -17.62
CA GLY A 13 19.23 -13.35 -17.03
C GLY A 13 17.88 -13.13 -17.71
N ARG A 14 17.53 -14.01 -18.67
CA ARG A 14 16.26 -13.98 -19.40
C ARG A 14 15.41 -15.16 -18.97
N MET A 15 14.17 -14.88 -18.57
CA MET A 15 13.21 -15.90 -18.19
C MET A 15 12.26 -16.20 -19.36
N THR A 16 12.06 -17.47 -19.63
CA THR A 16 11.08 -17.97 -20.59
C THR A 16 10.16 -18.97 -19.90
N LEU A 17 8.88 -18.95 -20.23
CA LEU A 17 7.90 -19.87 -19.67
C LEU A 17 7.21 -20.65 -20.80
N PRO A 18 7.01 -21.97 -20.65
CA PRO A 18 6.21 -22.74 -21.57
C PRO A 18 4.79 -22.17 -21.68
N GLY A 19 4.29 -22.04 -22.92
CA GLY A 19 2.94 -21.53 -23.17
C GLY A 19 2.75 -20.01 -23.03
N VAL A 20 3.78 -19.25 -22.62
CA VAL A 20 3.78 -17.79 -22.62
C VAL A 20 4.69 -17.29 -23.75
N ALA A 21 4.16 -16.43 -24.62
CA ALA A 21 4.94 -15.88 -25.73
C ALA A 21 5.92 -14.81 -25.22
N GLY A 22 7.15 -14.84 -25.75
CA GLY A 22 8.20 -13.88 -25.40
C GLY A 22 9.06 -14.30 -24.21
N ALA A 23 10.05 -13.46 -23.92
CA ALA A 23 10.92 -13.59 -22.76
C ALA A 23 10.70 -12.43 -21.80
N PHE A 24 11.14 -12.61 -20.56
CA PHE A 24 11.14 -11.56 -19.54
C PHE A 24 12.56 -11.30 -19.06
N VAL A 25 12.85 -10.05 -18.71
CA VAL A 25 14.15 -9.61 -18.21
C VAL A 25 13.99 -8.79 -16.93
N GLN A 26 15.02 -8.78 -16.09
CA GLN A 26 15.13 -7.83 -14.99
C GLN A 26 15.91 -6.62 -15.48
N ASP A 27 15.36 -5.42 -15.27
CA ASP A 27 16.02 -4.17 -15.65
C ASP A 27 16.29 -3.30 -14.42
N ALA A 28 17.54 -3.29 -13.98
CA ALA A 28 17.96 -2.51 -12.82
C ALA A 28 17.93 -0.99 -13.08
N ALA A 29 17.91 -0.55 -14.33
CA ALA A 29 17.83 0.86 -14.72
C ALA A 29 16.39 1.38 -14.72
N ARG A 30 15.39 0.51 -14.61
CA ARG A 30 13.97 0.86 -14.57
C ARG A 30 13.42 0.73 -13.15
N PRO A 31 13.55 1.76 -12.31
CA PRO A 31 13.03 1.71 -10.95
C PRO A 31 11.50 1.72 -10.94
N LEU A 32 10.94 1.16 -9.86
CA LEU A 32 9.50 1.17 -9.61
C LEU A 32 9.19 2.17 -8.50
N ALA A 33 8.32 3.14 -8.81
CA ALA A 33 7.82 4.11 -7.87
C ALA A 33 6.52 3.63 -7.23
N PHE A 34 6.28 4.06 -6.00
CA PHE A 34 5.08 3.77 -5.23
C PHE A 34 4.58 5.02 -4.52
N THR A 35 3.27 5.13 -4.43
CA THR A 35 2.59 6.04 -3.51
C THR A 35 1.86 5.23 -2.46
N ALA A 36 1.76 5.75 -1.25
CA ALA A 36 1.04 5.13 -0.15
C ALA A 36 0.25 6.14 0.66
N ASP A 37 -0.91 5.70 1.13
CA ASP A 37 -1.88 6.47 1.91
C ASP A 37 -2.52 5.60 3.00
N GLY A 38 -3.41 6.19 3.79
CA GLY A 38 -4.10 5.49 4.88
C GLY A 38 -3.14 4.97 5.96
N LEU A 39 -2.02 5.66 6.18
CA LEU A 39 -0.96 5.22 7.08
C LEU A 39 -1.41 5.31 8.55
N VAL A 40 -1.31 4.18 9.27
CA VAL A 40 -1.66 4.07 10.68
C VAL A 40 -0.51 3.44 11.46
N ALA A 41 -0.02 4.15 12.47
CA ALA A 41 1.01 3.62 13.38
C ALA A 41 0.39 2.62 14.36
N ILE A 42 0.89 1.39 14.34
CA ILE A 42 0.52 0.32 15.26
C ILE A 42 1.66 0.10 16.25
N SER A 43 1.33 0.13 17.53
CA SER A 43 2.26 -0.19 18.63
C SER A 43 1.94 -1.58 19.18
N GLY A 44 2.96 -2.32 19.59
CA GLY A 44 2.77 -3.65 20.14
C GLY A 44 4.09 -4.30 20.51
N HIS A 45 4.01 -5.37 21.27
CA HIS A 45 5.16 -6.22 21.57
C HIS A 45 4.80 -7.66 21.21
N GLU A 46 5.79 -8.42 20.77
CA GLU A 46 5.62 -9.84 20.51
C GLU A 46 6.68 -10.65 21.25
N TRP A 47 6.31 -11.87 21.65
CA TRP A 47 7.26 -12.83 22.20
C TRP A 47 7.86 -13.64 21.04
N ARG A 48 9.18 -13.60 20.89
CA ARG A 48 9.91 -14.43 19.93
C ARG A 48 11.09 -15.09 20.63
N ASP A 49 11.14 -16.42 20.57
CA ASP A 49 12.16 -17.25 21.23
C ASP A 49 12.31 -16.95 22.73
N GLY A 50 11.20 -16.66 23.41
CA GLY A 50 11.18 -16.35 24.84
C GLY A 50 11.68 -14.93 25.21
N VAL A 51 11.97 -14.08 24.23
CA VAL A 51 12.35 -12.68 24.42
C VAL A 51 11.22 -11.78 23.93
N LEU A 52 10.94 -10.70 24.67
CA LEU A 52 9.98 -9.68 24.26
C LEU A 52 10.64 -8.75 23.24
N HIS A 53 10.02 -8.61 22.06
CA HIS A 53 10.48 -7.73 20.99
C HIS A 53 9.45 -6.63 20.75
N ASP A 54 9.94 -5.45 20.37
CA ASP A 54 9.08 -4.41 19.83
C ASP A 54 8.51 -4.87 18.48
N ALA A 55 7.19 -4.87 18.37
CA ALA A 55 6.43 -5.25 17.18
C ALA A 55 5.77 -4.03 16.52
N ALA A 56 6.25 -2.83 16.86
CA ALA A 56 5.88 -1.58 16.23
C ALA A 56 5.97 -1.67 14.69
N ARG A 57 4.91 -1.20 14.03
CA ARG A 57 4.82 -1.13 12.57
C ARG A 57 3.90 0.01 12.14
N ILE A 58 3.93 0.35 10.87
CA ILE A 58 2.94 1.21 10.24
C ILE A 58 2.23 0.37 9.19
N GLU A 59 0.90 0.45 9.15
CA GLU A 59 0.07 -0.22 8.14
C GLU A 59 -0.56 0.84 7.22
N GLY A 60 -0.87 0.46 5.98
CA GLY A 60 -1.57 1.33 5.04
C GLY A 60 -1.77 0.66 3.68
N HIS A 61 -1.98 1.48 2.66
CA HIS A 61 -2.21 1.04 1.29
C HIS A 61 -1.14 1.64 0.38
N ALA A 62 -0.59 0.85 -0.54
CA ALA A 62 0.39 1.30 -1.51
C ALA A 62 -0.05 0.96 -2.93
N ARG A 63 0.29 1.83 -3.89
CA ARG A 63 0.00 1.64 -5.31
C ARG A 63 1.25 1.94 -6.12
N PRO A 64 1.56 1.16 -7.17
CA PRO A 64 2.61 1.53 -8.10
C PRO A 64 2.26 2.86 -8.77
N ASP A 65 3.23 3.77 -8.88
CA ASP A 65 3.05 5.07 -9.53
C ASP A 65 3.56 4.99 -10.97
N GLY A 66 2.69 5.29 -11.94
CA GLY A 66 2.99 5.20 -13.37
C GLY A 66 3.31 3.79 -13.89
N ALA A 67 2.94 2.74 -13.15
CA ALA A 67 3.24 1.34 -13.48
C ALA A 67 2.13 0.41 -12.99
N THR A 68 2.21 -0.87 -13.35
CA THR A 68 1.33 -1.91 -12.81
C THR A 68 2.11 -3.13 -12.37
N LEU A 69 1.56 -3.89 -11.42
CA LEU A 69 2.12 -5.15 -10.96
C LEU A 69 1.27 -6.31 -11.45
N ALA A 70 1.87 -7.38 -11.94
CA ALA A 70 1.16 -8.56 -12.40
C ALA A 70 1.85 -9.84 -11.96
N ARG A 71 1.13 -10.96 -12.12
CA ARG A 71 1.70 -12.30 -12.01
C ARG A 71 1.80 -12.90 -13.40
N ILE A 72 2.95 -13.50 -13.70
CA ILE A 72 3.12 -14.22 -14.97
C ILE A 72 2.13 -15.38 -15.03
N GLY A 73 1.36 -15.44 -16.11
CA GLY A 73 0.36 -16.48 -16.34
C GLY A 73 -1.00 -16.25 -15.66
N GLN A 74 -1.24 -15.09 -15.04
CA GLN A 74 -2.54 -14.70 -14.51
C GLN A 74 -3.02 -13.40 -15.16
N ALA A 75 -4.33 -13.30 -15.42
CA ALA A 75 -4.95 -12.10 -15.98
C ALA A 75 -5.19 -11.05 -14.89
N GLY A 76 -5.03 -9.77 -15.26
CA GLY A 76 -5.33 -8.61 -14.43
C GLY A 76 -4.12 -8.10 -13.64
N PRO A 77 -3.71 -6.83 -13.82
CA PRO A 77 -2.73 -6.22 -12.93
C PRO A 77 -3.35 -5.90 -11.56
N ALA A 78 -2.51 -5.94 -10.53
CA ALA A 78 -2.79 -5.34 -9.24
C ALA A 78 -2.43 -3.86 -9.25
N GLN A 79 -3.31 -3.06 -8.66
CA GLN A 79 -3.21 -1.62 -8.51
C GLN A 79 -3.15 -1.20 -7.03
N ASP A 80 -3.61 -2.04 -6.10
CA ASP A 80 -3.55 -1.76 -4.66
C ASP A 80 -2.86 -2.89 -3.89
N LEU A 81 -2.03 -2.51 -2.93
CA LEU A 81 -1.23 -3.40 -2.11
C LEU A 81 -1.45 -3.06 -0.65
N SER A 82 -1.63 -4.09 0.16
CA SER A 82 -1.47 -3.93 1.61
C SER A 82 -0.01 -3.56 1.91
N LEU A 83 0.21 -2.45 2.61
CA LEU A 83 1.54 -1.99 3.01
C LEU A 83 1.76 -2.24 4.49
N THR A 84 2.90 -2.85 4.82
CA THR A 84 3.41 -2.92 6.19
C THR A 84 4.83 -2.36 6.23
N ILE A 85 5.04 -1.31 7.02
CA ILE A 85 6.36 -0.72 7.25
C ILE A 85 6.87 -1.16 8.61
N ARG A 86 8.09 -1.70 8.66
CA ARG A 86 8.74 -2.17 9.89
C ARG A 86 10.09 -1.52 10.05
N SER A 87 10.50 -1.30 11.29
CA SER A 87 11.91 -1.07 11.55
C SER A 87 12.71 -2.36 11.44
N PHE A 88 13.98 -2.22 11.13
CA PHE A 88 14.96 -3.27 11.35
C PHE A 88 16.18 -2.67 12.07
N PRO A 89 16.91 -3.47 12.85
CA PRO A 89 18.08 -2.98 13.57
C PRO A 89 19.24 -2.67 12.61
N GLY A 90 19.90 -1.53 12.82
CA GLY A 90 21.12 -1.12 12.12
C GLY A 90 20.91 -0.06 11.03
N ASP A 91 22.01 0.31 10.38
CA ASP A 91 22.08 1.41 9.40
C ASP A 91 22.07 0.93 7.94
N SER A 92 21.46 -0.23 7.65
CA SER A 92 21.41 -0.74 6.27
C SER A 92 20.50 0.14 5.40
N ALA A 93 20.62 0.06 4.08
CA ALA A 93 19.69 0.76 3.19
C ALA A 93 18.26 0.20 3.37
N PRO A 94 17.20 1.02 3.17
CA PRO A 94 15.83 0.52 3.26
C PRO A 94 15.54 -0.52 2.15
N LEU A 95 14.71 -1.51 2.50
CA LEU A 95 14.41 -2.65 1.64
C LEU A 95 12.91 -2.79 1.42
N LEU A 96 12.55 -3.18 0.21
CA LEU A 96 11.19 -3.55 -0.17
C LEU A 96 11.11 -5.06 -0.38
N ARG A 97 10.05 -5.68 0.15
CA ARG A 97 9.64 -7.04 -0.19
C ARG A 97 8.22 -6.99 -0.73
N LEU A 98 8.00 -7.57 -1.90
CA LEU A 98 6.68 -7.77 -2.49
C LEU A 98 6.37 -9.26 -2.42
N SER A 99 5.17 -9.61 -1.98
CA SER A 99 4.81 -11.03 -1.81
C SER A 99 3.31 -11.27 -1.90
N PHE A 100 2.97 -12.54 -2.07
CA PHE A 100 1.60 -13.04 -1.90
C PHE A 100 1.54 -13.85 -0.59
N PRO A 101 0.75 -13.45 0.43
CA PRO A 101 0.57 -14.23 1.64
C PRO A 101 0.06 -15.64 1.30
N ALA A 102 0.69 -16.66 1.89
CA ALA A 102 0.31 -18.05 1.66
C ALA A 102 -1.14 -18.30 2.09
N GLY A 103 -1.92 -18.97 1.24
CA GLY A 103 -3.32 -19.30 1.51
C GLY A 103 -4.32 -18.16 1.28
N ALA A 104 -3.88 -17.00 0.79
CA ALA A 104 -4.80 -15.92 0.44
C ALA A 104 -5.69 -16.30 -0.75
N GLN A 105 -6.99 -16.35 -0.54
CA GLN A 105 -8.02 -16.60 -1.56
C GLN A 105 -8.67 -15.27 -1.94
N GLY A 106 -8.86 -14.98 -3.23
CA GLY A 106 -9.45 -13.72 -3.70
C GLY A 106 -8.78 -13.14 -4.95
N ASP A 107 -9.05 -11.87 -5.22
CA ASP A 107 -8.46 -11.10 -6.33
C ASP A 107 -6.96 -10.82 -6.12
N LEU A 108 -6.22 -10.45 -7.17
CA LEU A 108 -4.79 -10.15 -7.09
C LEU A 108 -4.49 -8.99 -6.14
N ASP A 109 -5.28 -7.92 -6.19
CA ASP A 109 -5.17 -6.75 -5.29
C ASP A 109 -5.29 -7.14 -3.82
N ALA A 110 -6.31 -7.94 -3.49
CA ALA A 110 -6.58 -8.37 -2.11
C ALA A 110 -5.46 -9.25 -1.52
N ARG A 111 -4.54 -9.74 -2.35
CA ARG A 111 -3.51 -10.71 -1.97
C ARG A 111 -2.10 -10.18 -2.14
N LEU A 112 -1.90 -9.00 -2.73
CA LEU A 112 -0.57 -8.45 -2.92
C LEU A 112 -0.17 -7.63 -1.68
N ALA A 113 0.99 -7.96 -1.12
CA ALA A 113 1.52 -7.33 0.07
C ALA A 113 2.90 -6.72 -0.20
N ALA A 114 3.07 -5.47 0.21
CA ALA A 114 4.33 -4.76 0.26
C ALA A 114 4.81 -4.66 1.72
N GLU A 115 6.03 -5.09 1.96
CA GLU A 115 6.73 -4.89 3.23
C GLU A 115 7.93 -3.98 3.02
N LEU A 116 7.93 -2.86 3.72
CA LEU A 116 8.98 -1.85 3.67
C LEU A 116 9.77 -1.90 4.98
N PHE A 117 11.04 -2.25 4.90
CA PHE A 117 11.95 -2.31 6.03
C PHE A 117 12.77 -1.03 6.06
N LEU A 118 12.59 -0.21 7.09
CA LEU A 118 13.27 1.07 7.26
C LEU A 118 14.31 1.00 8.39
N PRO A 119 15.45 1.70 8.26
CA PRO A 119 16.37 1.92 9.36
C PRO A 119 15.67 2.61 10.52
N GLN A 120 16.07 2.28 11.75
CA GLN A 120 15.41 2.79 12.96
C GLN A 120 15.24 4.33 12.98
N PRO A 121 16.23 5.16 12.59
CA PRO A 121 16.05 6.62 12.59
C PRO A 121 14.94 7.09 11.64
N LEU A 122 14.86 6.48 10.46
CA LEU A 122 13.88 6.83 9.44
C LEU A 122 12.48 6.37 9.84
N PHE A 123 12.36 5.15 10.40
CA PHE A 123 11.10 4.63 10.92
C PHE A 123 10.56 5.48 12.08
N ALA A 124 11.43 5.87 13.02
CA ALA A 124 11.06 6.72 14.14
C ALA A 124 10.59 8.11 13.68
N GLY A 125 11.31 8.73 12.73
CA GLY A 125 10.93 10.01 12.13
C GLY A 125 9.56 9.94 11.45
N LEU A 126 9.33 8.93 10.61
CA LEU A 126 8.03 8.73 9.95
C LEU A 126 6.90 8.54 10.97
N ARG A 127 7.11 7.78 12.04
CA ARG A 127 6.10 7.60 13.10
C ARG A 127 5.78 8.90 13.84
N GLN A 128 6.79 9.71 14.11
CA GLN A 128 6.60 11.01 14.75
C GLN A 128 5.78 11.93 13.85
N ASP A 129 6.18 12.07 12.58
CA ASP A 129 5.47 12.91 11.63
C ASP A 129 4.04 12.40 11.37
N LEU A 130 3.80 11.08 11.42
CA LEU A 130 2.45 10.52 11.38
C LEU A 130 1.60 10.98 12.58
N ALA A 131 2.17 10.98 13.79
CA ALA A 131 1.47 11.45 14.98
C ALA A 131 1.19 12.96 14.96
N GLU A 132 2.04 13.73 14.28
CA GLU A 132 1.92 15.18 14.11
C GLU A 132 1.09 15.58 12.87
N GLY A 133 0.64 14.61 12.06
CA GLY A 133 -0.11 14.85 10.82
C GLY A 133 0.75 15.26 9.62
N GLY A 134 2.07 15.24 9.76
CA GLY A 134 3.07 15.55 8.73
C GLY A 134 3.30 14.47 7.66
N ALA A 135 2.72 13.28 7.82
CA ALA A 135 3.02 12.11 6.97
C ALA A 135 1.76 11.38 6.46
N GLY A 136 0.74 12.12 6.01
CA GLY A 136 -0.49 11.52 5.49
C GLY A 136 -0.36 10.80 4.14
N SER A 137 0.69 11.12 3.37
CA SER A 137 1.05 10.40 2.13
C SER A 137 2.56 10.13 2.10
N LEU A 138 2.92 8.93 1.65
CA LEU A 138 4.30 8.47 1.49
C LEU A 138 4.56 8.16 0.02
N SER A 139 5.75 8.51 -0.47
CA SER A 139 6.22 8.15 -1.81
C SER A 139 7.62 7.54 -1.69
N PHE A 140 7.88 6.48 -2.44
CA PHE A 140 9.18 5.84 -2.46
C PHE A 140 9.48 5.21 -3.82
N THR A 141 10.77 5.09 -4.16
CA THR A 141 11.23 4.48 -5.39
C THR A 141 12.21 3.37 -5.08
N ALA A 142 12.09 2.22 -5.74
CA ALA A 142 12.96 1.07 -5.53
C ALA A 142 13.47 0.46 -6.84
N THR A 143 14.74 0.04 -6.87
CA THR A 143 15.20 -0.94 -7.87
C THR A 143 14.74 -2.31 -7.42
N THR A 144 13.97 -3.01 -8.24
CA THR A 144 13.41 -4.33 -7.89
C THR A 144 14.02 -5.42 -8.76
N ASN A 145 13.89 -6.68 -8.34
CA ASN A 145 14.16 -7.85 -9.15
C ASN A 145 12.90 -8.38 -9.87
N LEU A 146 11.92 -7.50 -10.12
CA LEU A 146 10.73 -7.84 -10.89
C LEU A 146 11.07 -8.03 -12.36
N TRP A 147 10.23 -8.78 -13.05
CA TRP A 147 10.40 -9.16 -14.44
C TRP A 147 9.58 -8.26 -15.36
N LEU A 148 10.19 -7.75 -16.42
CA LEU A 148 9.53 -6.97 -17.47
C LEU A 148 9.49 -7.81 -18.75
N PRO A 149 8.41 -7.72 -19.55
CA PRO A 149 8.43 -8.27 -20.90
C PRO A 149 9.60 -7.68 -21.68
N GLU A 150 10.36 -8.54 -22.35
CA GLU A 150 11.48 -8.09 -23.15
C GLU A 150 10.98 -7.26 -24.33
N GLY A 151 11.60 -6.09 -24.54
CA GLY A 151 11.20 -5.16 -25.60
C GLY A 151 9.95 -4.35 -25.26
N ALA A 152 9.50 -4.35 -24.00
CA ALA A 152 8.48 -3.41 -23.53
C ALA A 152 8.97 -1.97 -23.76
N GLY A 153 8.24 -1.22 -24.60
CA GLY A 153 8.53 0.18 -24.87
C GLY A 153 8.19 1.11 -23.70
N ASP A 154 8.38 2.41 -23.93
CA ASP A 154 8.04 3.48 -22.98
C ASP A 154 6.64 4.07 -23.24
N ASP A 155 5.94 3.61 -24.29
CA ASP A 155 4.67 4.20 -24.75
C ASP A 155 3.45 3.84 -23.88
N GLU A 156 3.58 2.82 -23.03
CA GLU A 156 2.54 2.39 -22.07
C GLU A 156 3.14 2.22 -20.67
N PRO A 157 2.33 2.37 -19.59
CA PRO A 157 2.78 2.10 -18.24
C PRO A 157 3.39 0.69 -18.13
N PRO A 158 4.64 0.56 -17.65
CA PRO A 158 5.29 -0.74 -17.56
C PRO A 158 4.53 -1.70 -16.64
N VAL A 159 4.40 -2.94 -17.09
CA VAL A 159 3.85 -4.04 -16.30
C VAL A 159 5.00 -4.86 -15.70
N PHE A 160 5.23 -4.69 -14.41
CA PHE A 160 6.24 -5.45 -13.67
C PHE A 160 5.63 -6.75 -13.15
N HIS A 161 6.36 -7.85 -13.30
CA HIS A 161 5.86 -9.18 -12.99
C HIS A 161 6.63 -9.83 -11.84
N LEU A 162 5.89 -10.39 -10.90
CA LEU A 162 6.47 -11.37 -9.98
C LEU A 162 6.77 -12.68 -10.71
N ALA A 163 7.87 -13.32 -10.34
CA ALA A 163 8.24 -14.64 -10.87
C ALA A 163 7.11 -15.66 -10.62
N PRO A 164 6.97 -16.69 -11.47
CA PRO A 164 6.05 -17.78 -11.21
C PRO A 164 6.45 -18.54 -9.93
N GLU A 165 5.50 -19.28 -9.38
CA GLU A 165 5.73 -20.12 -8.21
C GLU A 165 6.68 -21.26 -8.56
N ALA A 166 7.68 -21.48 -7.71
CA ALA A 166 8.61 -22.59 -7.83
C ALA A 166 8.77 -23.27 -6.47
N ASP A 167 8.70 -24.60 -6.46
CA ASP A 167 9.08 -25.47 -5.34
C ASP A 167 8.40 -25.17 -3.98
N GLY A 168 7.12 -24.79 -4.00
CA GLY A 168 6.31 -24.61 -2.79
C GLY A 168 6.76 -23.45 -1.88
N ARG A 169 7.59 -22.54 -2.39
CA ARG A 169 7.98 -21.31 -1.69
C ARG A 169 7.04 -20.17 -2.07
N PRO A 170 6.70 -19.26 -1.14
CA PRO A 170 5.89 -18.09 -1.46
C PRO A 170 6.63 -17.24 -2.50
N VAL A 171 5.91 -16.82 -3.54
CA VAL A 171 6.42 -15.93 -4.58
C VAL A 171 6.77 -14.58 -3.95
N GLN A 172 8.05 -14.19 -4.05
CA GLN A 172 8.56 -12.95 -3.49
C GLN A 172 9.45 -12.23 -4.50
N ALA A 173 9.33 -10.90 -4.50
CA ALA A 173 10.29 -10.00 -5.13
C ALA A 173 10.90 -9.09 -4.07
N HIS A 174 12.14 -8.67 -4.31
CA HIS A 174 12.90 -7.81 -3.43
C HIS A 174 13.30 -6.55 -4.18
N GLY A 175 13.37 -5.44 -3.45
CA GLY A 175 13.85 -4.18 -3.97
C GLY A 175 14.72 -3.43 -2.97
N ARG A 176 15.65 -2.65 -3.50
CA ARG A 176 16.42 -1.68 -2.73
C ARG A 176 15.79 -0.30 -2.94
N VAL A 177 15.37 0.32 -1.85
CA VAL A 177 14.75 1.65 -1.87
C VAL A 177 15.85 2.69 -2.10
N GLN A 178 15.64 3.55 -3.09
CA GLN A 178 16.59 4.58 -3.50
C GLN A 178 16.21 5.95 -2.91
N SER A 179 14.91 6.23 -2.85
CA SER A 179 14.36 7.47 -2.31
C SER A 179 13.07 7.17 -1.55
N ILE A 180 12.80 7.97 -0.53
CA ILE A 180 11.60 7.92 0.28
C ILE A 180 11.32 9.31 0.83
N SER A 181 10.08 9.75 0.73
CA SER A 181 9.61 11.06 1.17
C SER A 181 8.16 10.96 1.59
N TRP A 182 7.75 11.74 2.59
CA TRP A 182 6.36 11.84 2.99
C TRP A 182 5.95 13.30 3.15
N ARG A 183 4.66 13.53 3.07
CA ARG A 183 4.05 14.85 3.20
C ARG A 183 2.70 14.74 3.93
N PRO A 184 2.18 15.84 4.50
CA PRO A 184 0.80 15.89 4.98
C PRO A 184 -0.16 15.45 3.87
N LEU A 185 -1.27 14.83 4.25
CA LEU A 185 -2.33 14.55 3.27
C LEU A 185 -2.88 15.89 2.80
N GLU A 186 -2.77 16.19 1.51
CA GLU A 186 -3.44 17.35 0.94
C GLU A 186 -4.94 17.14 1.16
N PRO A 187 -5.65 18.08 1.80
CA PRO A 187 -7.11 18.01 1.82
C PRO A 187 -7.56 17.91 0.37
N ALA A 188 -8.39 16.93 0.06
CA ALA A 188 -8.95 16.79 -1.27
C ALA A 188 -9.47 18.18 -1.68
N ALA A 189 -8.87 18.77 -2.71
CA ALA A 189 -9.30 20.07 -3.18
C ALA A 189 -10.79 19.92 -3.50
N ASP A 190 -11.64 20.67 -2.80
CA ASP A 190 -13.03 20.73 -3.19
C ASP A 190 -13.04 21.14 -4.67
N PRO A 191 -13.77 20.45 -5.56
CA PRO A 191 -13.80 20.77 -6.98
C PRO A 191 -14.23 22.23 -7.27
N HIS A 192 -14.68 22.95 -6.25
CA HIS A 192 -15.14 24.32 -6.29
C HIS A 192 -14.04 25.38 -6.09
N ASP A 193 -12.83 25.04 -5.65
CA ASP A 193 -11.79 26.05 -5.34
C ASP A 193 -10.89 26.47 -6.52
N LEU A 194 -11.13 25.94 -7.73
CA LEU A 194 -10.40 26.36 -8.94
C LEU A 194 -10.98 27.60 -9.65
N ALA A 195 -11.93 28.31 -9.05
CA ALA A 195 -12.53 29.51 -9.64
C ALA A 195 -12.49 30.72 -8.71
N THR A 196 -11.30 31.20 -8.34
CA THR A 196 -11.15 32.57 -7.81
C THR A 196 -10.32 33.45 -8.73
N GLY A 197 -10.98 33.88 -9.80
CA GLY A 197 -10.56 34.98 -10.65
C GLY A 197 -11.76 35.90 -10.94
N GLN A 198 -11.94 36.92 -10.07
CA GLN A 198 -12.79 38.12 -10.20
C GLN A 198 -14.30 38.05 -9.86
N PRO A 199 -14.87 39.20 -9.40
CA PRO A 199 -15.94 39.25 -8.40
C PRO A 199 -17.31 39.58 -8.99
N ASP A 200 -18.31 39.62 -8.09
CA ASP A 200 -19.69 40.06 -8.27
C ASP A 200 -20.68 39.07 -8.89
N HIS A 201 -21.28 38.22 -8.04
CA HIS A 201 -22.74 38.11 -7.99
C HIS A 201 -23.23 37.46 -6.69
N GLU A 202 -24.06 38.20 -5.95
CA GLU A 202 -25.02 37.61 -5.01
C GLU A 202 -25.98 36.73 -5.82
N ALA A 203 -26.00 35.42 -5.56
CA ALA A 203 -27.04 34.51 -6.05
C ALA A 203 -27.12 33.27 -5.14
N GLU A 204 -28.14 33.29 -4.28
CA GLU A 204 -28.87 32.20 -3.62
C GLU A 204 -28.20 30.83 -3.43
N GLU A 205 -28.05 30.45 -2.15
CA GLU A 205 -27.89 29.07 -1.69
C GLU A 205 -28.95 28.15 -2.32
N PRO A 206 -28.57 27.07 -3.00
CA PRO A 206 -29.46 25.93 -3.12
C PRO A 206 -29.40 25.16 -1.79
N GLU A 207 -30.41 25.37 -0.94
CA GLU A 207 -30.66 24.54 0.25
C GLU A 207 -30.67 23.07 -0.16
N ASP A 208 -29.62 22.33 0.19
CA ASP A 208 -29.52 20.89 -0.06
C ASP A 208 -30.28 20.15 1.06
N PRO A 209 -31.48 19.61 0.80
CA PRO A 209 -32.33 18.99 1.83
C PRO A 209 -31.71 17.70 2.41
N VAL A 210 -30.67 17.15 1.77
CA VAL A 210 -29.98 15.93 2.19
C VAL A 210 -28.94 16.22 3.28
N ALA A 211 -28.26 17.37 3.21
CA ALA A 211 -27.28 17.79 4.21
C ALA A 211 -27.93 18.04 5.59
N GLU A 212 -29.13 18.63 5.61
CA GLU A 212 -29.87 18.86 6.85
C GLU A 212 -30.44 17.55 7.46
N GLN A 213 -30.76 16.55 6.63
CA GLN A 213 -31.13 15.21 7.10
C GLN A 213 -29.93 14.49 7.75
N LEU A 214 -28.75 14.55 7.15
CA LEU A 214 -27.53 13.94 7.72
C LEU A 214 -27.12 14.63 9.02
N ARG A 215 -27.24 15.96 9.09
CA ARG A 215 -26.99 16.75 10.31
C ARG A 215 -27.97 16.38 11.42
N ARG A 216 -29.26 16.20 11.10
CA ARG A 216 -30.30 15.78 12.06
C ARG A 216 -30.11 14.34 12.54
N ILE A 217 -29.68 13.41 11.68
CA ILE A 217 -29.37 12.02 12.06
C ILE A 217 -28.19 11.97 13.02
N ASN A 218 -27.09 12.66 12.69
CA ASN A 218 -25.88 12.69 13.51
C ASN A 218 -26.16 13.33 14.89
N TRP A 219 -27.04 14.32 14.94
CA TRP A 219 -27.47 14.94 16.19
C TRP A 219 -28.36 14.02 17.04
N SER A 220 -29.32 13.29 16.43
CA SER A 220 -30.17 12.35 17.16
C SER A 220 -29.40 11.14 17.70
N LEU A 221 -28.41 10.64 16.96
CA LEU A 221 -27.55 9.53 17.40
C LEU A 221 -26.71 9.91 18.61
N LYS A 222 -26.19 11.15 18.61
CA LYS A 222 -25.43 11.70 19.75
C LYS A 222 -26.31 11.80 21.01
N GLN A 223 -27.58 12.18 20.87
CA GLN A 223 -28.52 12.22 22.00
C GLN A 223 -28.86 10.83 22.53
N VAL A 224 -29.07 9.83 21.66
CA VAL A 224 -29.34 8.45 22.09
C VAL A 224 -28.14 7.88 22.86
N LEU A 225 -26.90 8.11 22.40
CA LEU A 225 -25.70 7.68 23.10
C LEU A 225 -25.55 8.32 24.48
N ILE A 226 -25.88 9.61 24.62
CA ILE A 226 -25.83 10.31 25.91
C ILE A 226 -26.85 9.71 26.89
N VAL A 227 -28.08 9.45 26.45
CA VAL A 227 -29.11 8.82 27.30
C VAL A 227 -28.69 7.41 27.72
N LEU A 228 -28.13 6.61 26.81
CA LEU A 228 -27.65 5.27 27.10
C LEU A 228 -26.52 5.29 28.14
N ALA A 229 -25.57 6.22 28.00
CA ALA A 229 -24.48 6.42 28.94
C ALA A 229 -25.00 6.81 30.33
N PHE A 230 -26.00 7.69 30.39
CA PHE A 230 -26.63 8.08 31.66
C PHE A 230 -27.37 6.92 32.32
N LEU A 231 -28.05 6.07 31.53
CA LEU A 231 -28.76 4.90 32.04
C LEU A 231 -27.79 3.86 32.61
N MET A 232 -26.65 3.64 31.93
CA MET A 232 -25.57 2.78 32.45
C MET A 232 -24.96 3.34 33.73
N LEU A 233 -24.77 4.66 33.81
CA LEU A 233 -24.26 5.31 35.03
C LEU A 233 -25.21 5.12 36.22
N ILE A 234 -26.53 5.26 36.00
CA ILE A 234 -27.54 5.06 37.04
C ILE A 234 -27.58 3.60 37.51
N ILE A 235 -27.44 2.63 36.60
CA ILE A 235 -27.40 1.20 36.96
C ILE A 235 -26.13 0.87 37.75
N ALA A 236 -24.99 1.49 37.42
CA ALA A 236 -23.72 1.26 38.11
C ALA A 236 -23.64 1.90 39.52
N ILE A 237 -24.51 2.87 39.82
CA ILE A 237 -24.56 3.59 41.10
C ILE A 237 -25.57 2.94 42.08
N LYS A 238 -26.31 1.91 41.65
CA LYS A 238 -27.25 1.16 42.49
C LYS A 238 -26.69 -0.20 42.90
#